data_AF-A0A379SPU9-F1
#
_entry.id   AF-A0A379SPU9-F1
#
_cell.length_a   1.000
_cell.length_b   1.000
_cell.length_c   1.000
_cell.angle_alpha   90.00
_cell.angle_beta   90.00
_cell.angle_gamma   90.00
#
_symmetry.space_group_name_H-M   'P 1'
#
loop_
_entity.id
_entity.type
_entity.pdbx_description
1 polymer ?
#
loop_
_entity_poly.entity_id
_entity_poly.type
_entity_poly.pdbx_seq_one_letter_code
_entity_poly.pdbx_strand_id
1 'polypeptide(L)'
;MAVRRWTVSHPGALTITRKFFSPEPGDRFTPPIVTEEGIIWGEGVRPASRDYTPLYDEARRELALDFFIHDGGVASRWAMEAREGDTLTIGGPRGSLVVPEDYAYQVYVCDESGMPALRRRLESLSFCLCVPQ
;
A
#
# COMPACT_ATOMS: atom_id res chain seq x y z
N MET A 1 15.99 -11.80 -4.76
CA MET A 1 14.74 -11.27 -4.20
C MET A 1 15.06 -9.98 -3.48
N ALA A 2 14.27 -8.92 -3.68
CA ALA A 2 14.53 -7.60 -3.13
C ALA A 2 13.19 -6.91 -2.82
N VAL A 3 13.19 -6.07 -1.78
CA VAL A 3 12.10 -5.12 -1.52
C VAL A 3 12.54 -3.77 -2.06
N ARG A 4 11.69 -3.14 -2.88
CA ARG A 4 11.90 -1.75 -3.34
C ARG A 4 10.88 -0.82 -2.70
N ARG A 5 11.36 0.29 -2.16
CA ARG A 5 10.53 1.36 -1.60
C ARG A 5 10.33 2.47 -2.61
N TRP A 6 9.07 2.86 -2.79
CA TRP A 6 8.67 3.99 -3.63
C TRP A 6 7.96 5.04 -2.79
N THR A 7 8.38 6.29 -2.88
CA THR A 7 7.80 7.42 -2.14
C THR A 7 7.11 8.39 -3.08
N VAL A 8 5.89 8.80 -2.74
CA VAL A 8 5.15 9.83 -3.49
C VAL A 8 4.59 10.87 -2.52
N SER A 9 4.59 12.14 -2.91
CA SER A 9 3.90 13.18 -2.16
C SER A 9 2.39 12.97 -2.29
N HIS A 10 1.72 12.67 -1.18
CA HIS A 10 0.28 12.38 -1.19
C HIS A 10 -0.37 12.88 0.10
N PRO A 11 -1.59 13.44 0.06
CA PRO A 11 -2.33 13.73 1.28
C PRO A 11 -2.75 12.41 1.93
N GLY A 12 -2.05 12.00 2.99
CA GLY A 12 -2.42 10.99 3.98
C GLY A 12 -3.20 9.76 3.49
N ALA A 13 -2.53 8.64 3.29
CA ALA A 13 -3.17 7.33 3.16
C ALA A 13 -2.79 6.44 4.35
N LEU A 14 -3.70 6.28 5.30
CA LEU A 14 -3.45 5.54 6.56
C LEU A 14 -3.92 4.07 6.54
N THR A 15 -4.40 3.56 5.41
CA THR A 15 -5.05 2.25 5.32
C THR A 15 -4.69 1.51 4.04
N ILE A 16 -4.92 0.19 3.98
CA ILE A 16 -4.65 -0.61 2.78
C ILE A 16 -5.22 0.11 1.56
N THR A 17 -4.38 0.25 0.54
CA THR A 17 -4.72 0.94 -0.69
C THR A 17 -4.53 0.02 -1.88
N ARG A 18 -5.49 0.07 -2.78
CA ARG A 18 -5.39 -0.57 -4.10
C ARG A 18 -4.52 0.28 -5.00
N LYS A 19 -3.58 -0.35 -5.69
CA LYS A 19 -2.77 0.26 -6.74
C LYS A 19 -3.16 -0.33 -8.07
N PHE A 20 -3.36 0.53 -9.06
CA PHE A 20 -3.68 0.13 -10.42
C PHE A 20 -2.44 0.26 -11.28
N PHE A 21 -2.15 -0.79 -12.03
CA PHE A 21 -0.97 -0.89 -12.89
C PHE A 21 -1.43 -0.93 -14.34
N SER A 22 -0.89 -0.02 -15.14
CA SER A 22 -1.17 0.01 -16.57
C SER A 22 -0.61 -1.25 -17.24
N PRO A 23 -1.32 -1.86 -18.21
CA PRO A 23 -0.82 -3.01 -18.95
C PRO A 23 0.40 -2.67 -19.82
N GLU A 24 0.51 -1.43 -20.30
CA GLU A 24 1.65 -0.96 -21.10
C GLU A 24 2.33 0.28 -20.45
N PRO A 25 3.68 0.35 -20.42
CA PRO A 25 4.38 1.52 -19.94
C PRO A 25 4.00 2.78 -20.75
N GLY A 26 3.54 3.82 -20.06
CA GLY A 26 3.13 5.09 -20.68
C GLY A 26 1.66 5.16 -21.06
N ASP A 27 0.92 4.05 -21.03
CA ASP A 27 -0.52 4.07 -21.25
C ASP A 27 -1.23 4.64 -20.01
N ARG A 28 -2.02 5.70 -20.20
CA ARG A 28 -2.74 6.39 -19.12
C ARG A 28 -4.14 5.80 -19.00
N PHE A 29 -4.31 4.92 -18.02
CA PHE A 29 -5.65 4.49 -17.63
C PHE A 29 -6.41 5.64 -16.96
N THR A 30 -7.64 5.88 -17.41
CA THR A 30 -8.55 6.86 -16.79
C THR A 30 -9.06 6.31 -15.45
N PRO A 31 -8.71 6.91 -14.31
CA PRO A 31 -9.17 6.45 -13.01
C PRO A 31 -10.71 6.43 -12.96
N PRO A 32 -11.30 5.47 -12.22
CA PRO A 32 -12.76 5.45 -12.08
C PRO A 32 -13.25 6.67 -11.30
N ILE A 33 -14.48 7.08 -11.57
CA ILE A 33 -15.16 8.16 -10.86
C ILE A 33 -15.97 7.53 -9.73
N VAL A 34 -15.81 8.06 -8.51
CA VAL A 34 -16.63 7.69 -7.37
C VAL A 34 -17.84 8.61 -7.33
N THR A 35 -19.04 8.05 -7.47
CA THR A 35 -20.33 8.76 -7.32
C THR A 35 -21.09 8.22 -6.11
N GLU A 36 -22.22 8.84 -5.80
CA GLU A 36 -23.11 8.41 -4.70
C GLU A 36 -23.75 7.04 -5.00
N GLU A 37 -23.99 6.73 -6.27
CA GLU A 37 -24.55 5.44 -6.72
C GLU A 37 -23.50 4.34 -6.89
N GLY A 38 -22.20 4.67 -6.79
CA GLY A 38 -21.11 3.70 -6.84
C GLY A 38 -19.91 4.14 -7.67
N ILE A 39 -19.12 3.17 -8.11
CA ILE A 39 -17.87 3.41 -8.85
C ILE A 39 -18.14 3.25 -10.34
N ILE A 40 -18.05 4.35 -11.09
CA ILE A 40 -18.17 4.37 -12.55
C ILE A 40 -16.79 4.14 -13.16
N TRP A 41 -16.65 3.03 -13.89
CA TRP A 41 -15.47 2.74 -14.68
C TRP A 41 -15.64 3.35 -16.07
N GLY A 42 -14.59 4.01 -16.58
CA GLY A 42 -14.56 4.48 -17.97
C GLY A 42 -14.58 3.32 -18.97
N GLU A 43 -14.66 3.66 -20.26
CA GLU A 43 -14.53 2.66 -21.33
C GLU A 43 -13.11 2.08 -21.37
N GLY A 44 -13.01 0.79 -21.71
CA GLY A 44 -11.74 0.08 -21.84
C GLY A 44 -11.53 -1.05 -20.82
N VAL A 45 -10.35 -1.64 -20.86
CA VAL A 45 -9.97 -2.78 -20.00
C VAL A 45 -9.64 -2.26 -18.60
N ARG A 46 -10.20 -2.91 -17.57
CA ARG A 46 -9.84 -2.60 -16.19
C ARG A 46 -8.36 -2.97 -15.94
N PRO A 47 -7.52 -2.04 -15.47
CA PRO A 47 -6.13 -2.32 -15.21
C PRO A 47 -5.98 -3.35 -14.10
N ALA A 48 -4.87 -4.10 -14.17
CA ALA A 48 -4.51 -4.99 -13.09
C ALA A 48 -4.33 -4.19 -11.79
N SER A 49 -4.79 -4.73 -10.67
CA SER A 49 -4.67 -4.06 -9.39
C SER A 49 -4.15 -4.97 -8.28
N ARG A 50 -3.41 -4.38 -7.33
CA ARG A 50 -2.88 -5.06 -6.15
C ARG A 50 -3.08 -4.20 -4.92
N ASP A 51 -3.34 -4.84 -3.79
CA ASP A 51 -3.51 -4.15 -2.52
C ASP A 51 -2.12 -4.07 -1.84
N TYR A 52 -1.77 -2.87 -1.36
CA TYR A 52 -0.52 -2.58 -0.67
C TYR A 52 -0.80 -1.87 0.66
N THR A 53 0.01 -2.18 1.66
CA THR A 53 0.01 -1.46 2.93
C THR A 53 0.81 -0.17 2.78
N PRO A 54 0.19 1.02 2.98
CA PRO A 54 0.91 2.27 2.96
C PRO A 54 1.76 2.46 4.22
N LEU A 55 2.94 3.05 4.06
CA LEU A 55 3.75 3.60 5.15
C LEU A 55 3.82 5.11 4.95
N TYR A 56 3.09 5.88 5.75
CA TYR A 56 2.99 7.33 5.58
C TYR A 56 3.86 8.06 6.60
N ASP A 57 4.72 8.96 6.12
CA ASP A 57 5.52 9.88 6.93
C ASP A 57 4.83 11.25 6.91
N GLU A 58 4.23 11.63 8.03
CA GLU A 58 3.53 12.91 8.18
C GLU A 58 4.47 14.12 8.06
N ALA A 59 5.69 14.02 8.61
CA ALA A 59 6.64 15.13 8.63
C ALA A 59 7.10 15.47 7.20
N ARG A 60 7.26 14.45 6.36
CA ARG A 60 7.67 14.60 4.96
C ARG A 60 6.47 14.70 3.99
N ARG A 61 5.27 14.37 4.46
CA ARG A 61 4.05 14.18 3.63
C ARG A 61 4.29 13.19 2.49
N GLU A 62 5.04 12.14 2.79
CA GLU A 62 5.46 11.12 1.84
C GLU A 62 4.73 9.81 2.14
N LEU A 63 4.16 9.21 1.09
CA LEU A 63 3.61 7.87 1.13
C LEU A 63 4.63 6.90 0.54
N ALA A 64 5.10 5.96 1.36
CA ALA A 64 5.96 4.87 0.96
C ALA A 64 5.17 3.58 0.68
N LEU A 65 5.55 2.87 -0.38
CA LEU A 65 5.06 1.54 -0.75
C LEU A 65 6.25 0.59 -0.92
N ASP A 66 6.19 -0.56 -0.27
CA ASP A 66 7.22 -1.59 -0.34
C ASP A 66 6.76 -2.71 -1.28
N PHE A 67 7.53 -2.96 -2.34
CA PHE A 67 7.23 -3.96 -3.36
C PHE A 67 8.13 -5.19 -3.20
N PHE A 68 7.52 -6.34 -2.94
CA PHE A 68 8.22 -7.62 -3.03
C PHE A 68 8.40 -8.02 -4.51
N ILE A 69 9.66 -8.08 -4.96
CA ILE A 69 9.99 -8.33 -6.36
C ILE A 69 10.08 -9.83 -6.65
N HIS A 70 9.22 -10.29 -7.56
CA HIS A 70 9.20 -11.65 -8.10
C HIS A 70 8.95 -11.65 -9.62
N ASP A 71 9.33 -12.74 -10.28
CA ASP A 71 9.20 -12.88 -11.73
C ASP A 71 7.73 -12.94 -12.17
N GLY A 72 7.43 -12.38 -13.35
CA GLY A 72 6.08 -12.30 -13.93
C GLY A 72 5.08 -11.38 -13.21
N GLY A 73 5.48 -10.69 -12.13
CA GLY A 73 4.59 -9.81 -11.36
C GLY A 73 4.40 -8.44 -12.02
N VAL A 74 3.15 -8.04 -12.30
CA VAL A 74 2.84 -6.71 -12.87
C VAL A 74 3.35 -5.56 -11.99
N ALA A 75 3.19 -5.68 -10.67
CA ALA A 75 3.67 -4.67 -9.73
C ALA A 75 5.19 -4.73 -9.54
N SER A 76 5.79 -5.93 -9.61
CA SER A 76 7.25 -6.11 -9.63
C SER A 76 7.86 -5.38 -10.82
N ARG A 77 7.31 -5.58 -12.03
CA ARG A 77 7.76 -4.92 -13.25
C ARG A 77 7.68 -3.40 -13.13
N TRP A 78 6.53 -2.88 -12.73
CA TRP A 78 6.36 -1.44 -12.50
C TRP A 78 7.40 -0.90 -11.50
N ALA A 79 7.57 -1.55 -10.34
CA ALA A 79 8.50 -1.07 -9.31
C ALA A 79 9.98 -1.13 -9.71
N MET A 80 10.33 -2.01 -10.66
CA MET A 80 11.68 -2.09 -11.23
C MET A 80 11.93 -1.00 -12.29
N GLU A 81 10.93 -0.69 -13.10
CA GLU A 81 11.02 0.26 -14.23
C GLU A 81 10.76 1.71 -13.82
N ALA A 82 9.99 1.92 -12.76
CA ALA A 82 9.53 3.24 -12.34
C ALA A 82 10.69 4.21 -12.06
N ARG A 83 10.42 5.50 -12.30
CA ARG A 83 11.32 6.64 -12.13
C ARG A 83 10.61 7.78 -11.42
N GLU A 84 11.38 8.74 -10.92
CA GLU A 84 10.82 9.99 -10.39
C GLU A 84 9.95 10.67 -11.45
N GLY A 85 8.74 11.08 -11.06
CA GLY A 85 7.73 11.64 -11.95
C GLY A 85 6.73 10.64 -12.52
N ASP A 86 6.99 9.33 -12.41
CA ASP A 86 6.00 8.32 -12.79
C ASP A 86 4.81 8.34 -11.83
N THR A 87 3.62 8.10 -12.39
CA THR A 87 2.37 8.13 -11.64
C THR A 87 1.83 6.73 -11.39
N LEU A 88 1.23 6.55 -10.22
CA LEU A 88 0.53 5.33 -9.84
C LEU A 88 -0.86 5.70 -9.30
N THR A 89 -1.90 5.13 -9.89
CA THR A 89 -3.27 5.38 -9.44
C THR A 89 -3.56 4.60 -8.17
N ILE A 90 -4.02 5.32 -7.15
CA ILE A 90 -4.37 4.78 -5.84
C ILE A 90 -5.89 4.75 -5.71
N GLY A 91 -6.46 3.59 -5.39
CA GLY A 91 -7.85 3.45 -4.96
C GLY A 91 -7.94 3.01 -3.50
N GLY A 92 -8.99 3.43 -2.81
CA GLY A 92 -9.22 3.08 -1.40
C GLY A 92 -9.70 4.30 -0.58
N PRO A 93 -9.90 4.13 0.74
CA PRO A 93 -9.52 3.00 1.60
C PRO A 93 -10.09 1.63 1.22
N ARG A 94 -9.27 0.57 1.26
CA ARG A 94 -9.75 -0.78 1.60
C ARG A 94 -9.56 -0.86 3.11
N GLY A 95 -10.63 -0.91 3.89
CA GLY A 95 -10.59 -0.74 5.35
C GLY A 95 -9.46 -1.51 6.04
N SER A 96 -8.95 -0.96 7.15
CA SER A 96 -7.96 -1.64 7.99
C SER A 96 -8.66 -2.40 9.11
N LEU A 97 -8.12 -3.57 9.48
CA LEU A 97 -8.47 -4.19 10.75
C LEU A 97 -7.91 -3.34 11.89
N VAL A 98 -8.77 -2.90 12.80
CA VAL A 98 -8.37 -2.25 14.04
C VAL A 98 -8.26 -3.34 15.10
N VAL A 99 -7.04 -3.58 15.57
CA VAL A 99 -6.75 -4.57 16.61
C VAL A 99 -6.54 -3.83 17.94
N PRO A 100 -7.30 -4.16 19.00
CA PRO A 100 -7.05 -3.63 20.34
C PRO A 100 -5.59 -3.78 20.78
N GLU A 101 -5.09 -2.85 21.58
CA GLU A 101 -3.70 -2.85 22.05
C GLU A 101 -3.52 -3.52 23.41
N ASP A 102 -4.62 -3.78 24.13
CA ASP A 102 -4.69 -4.25 25.51
C ASP A 102 -4.71 -5.78 25.66
N TYR A 103 -4.51 -6.52 24.58
CA TYR A 103 -4.30 -7.97 24.67
C TYR A 103 -3.04 -8.27 25.49
N ALA A 104 -3.17 -9.19 26.46
CA ALA A 104 -2.05 -9.65 27.28
C ALA A 104 -0.87 -10.18 26.45
N TYR A 105 -1.16 -10.79 25.29
CA TYR A 105 -0.16 -11.27 24.34
C TYR A 105 -0.65 -11.05 22.91
N GLN A 106 0.27 -10.63 22.02
CA GLN A 106 0.01 -10.49 20.58
C GLN A 106 1.14 -11.18 19.82
N VAL A 107 0.81 -12.13 18.95
CA VAL A 107 1.78 -12.85 18.11
C VAL A 107 1.58 -12.44 16.67
N TYR A 108 2.67 -11.99 16.03
CA TYR A 108 2.66 -11.58 14.64
C TYR A 108 3.48 -12.53 13.79
N VAL A 109 2.91 -12.98 12.68
CA VAL A 109 3.57 -13.85 11.71
C VAL A 109 3.30 -13.27 10.32
N CYS A 110 4.35 -13.01 9.55
CA CYS A 110 4.25 -12.55 8.17
C CYS A 110 5.46 -12.99 7.36
N ASP A 111 5.28 -13.07 6.05
CA ASP A 111 6.37 -13.14 5.07
C ASP A 111 6.84 -11.73 4.68
N GLU A 112 7.68 -11.64 3.63
CA GLU A 112 8.19 -10.38 3.11
C GLU A 112 7.10 -9.41 2.66
N SER A 113 5.97 -9.91 2.16
CA SER A 113 4.86 -9.07 1.69
C SER A 113 4.07 -8.45 2.85
N GLY A 114 4.06 -9.10 4.02
CA GLY A 114 3.39 -8.62 5.23
C GLY A 114 4.26 -7.72 6.12
N MET A 115 5.57 -7.61 5.85
CA MET A 115 6.50 -6.76 6.61
C MET A 115 6.04 -5.29 6.76
N PRO A 116 5.47 -4.62 5.73
CA PRO A 116 4.99 -3.26 5.89
C PRO A 116 3.79 -3.15 6.86
N ALA A 117 2.91 -4.15 6.89
CA ALA A 117 1.81 -4.21 7.84
C ALA A 117 2.30 -4.45 9.27
N LEU A 118 3.26 -5.36 9.44
CA LEU A 118 3.90 -5.59 10.73
C LEU A 118 4.57 -4.30 11.24
N ARG A 119 5.36 -3.64 10.39
CA ARG A 119 6.02 -2.37 10.74
C ARG A 119 5.02 -1.32 11.21
N ARG A 120 3.97 -1.07 10.42
CA ARG A 120 2.92 -0.10 10.77
C ARG A 120 2.26 -0.44 12.11
N ARG A 121 2.06 -1.73 12.39
CA ARG A 121 1.49 -2.17 13.67
C ARG A 121 2.47 -1.96 14.82
N LEU A 122 3.73 -2.34 14.67
CA LEU A 122 4.75 -2.12 15.71
C LEU A 122 4.97 -0.64 16.02
N GLU A 123 4.88 0.23 15.01
CA GLU A 123 4.94 1.69 15.19
C GLU A 123 3.70 2.26 15.89
N SER A 124 2.53 1.61 15.78
CA SER A 124 1.30 2.04 16.47
C SER A 124 1.25 1.59 17.93
N LEU A 125 1.89 0.47 18.27
CA LEU A 125 1.93 -0.02 19.64
C LEU A 125 2.74 0.98 20.48
N SER A 126 2.08 1.68 21.39
CA SER A 126 2.76 2.40 22.45
C SER A 126 3.60 1.39 23.24
N PHE A 127 4.90 1.63 23.37
CA PHE A 127 5.90 0.69 23.94
C PHE A 127 5.30 -0.12 25.09
N CYS A 128 5.05 -1.41 24.86
CA CYS A 128 4.46 -2.28 25.86
C CYS A 128 5.47 -2.45 27.00
N LEU A 129 5.19 -1.82 28.13
CA LEU A 129 5.84 -2.14 29.39
C LEU A 129 5.53 -3.61 29.67
N CYS A 130 6.47 -4.48 29.33
CA CYS A 130 6.57 -5.77 29.98
C CYS A 130 6.73 -5.46 31.47
N VAL A 131 5.65 -5.53 32.25
CA VAL A 131 5.76 -5.57 33.71
C VAL A 131 6.11 -7.02 34.01
N PRO A 132 7.39 -7.33 34.36
CA PRO A 132 7.70 -8.68 34.79
C PRO A 132 6.89 -8.95 36.05
N GLN A 133 6.18 -10.08 36.06
CA GLN A 133 5.64 -10.68 37.28
C GLN A 133 6.78 -11.29 38.09
#